data_AF-A0A852V4C1-F1
#
_entry.id   AF-A0A852V4C1-F1
#
_cell.length_a   1.000
_cell.length_b   1.000
_cell.length_c   1.000
_cell.angle_alpha   90.00
_cell.angle_beta   90.00
_cell.angle_gamma   90.00
#
_symmetry.space_group_name_H-M   'P 1'
#
loop_
_entity.id
_entity.type
_entity.pdbx_description
1 polymer ?
#
loop_
_entity_poly.entity_id
_entity_poly.type
_entity_poly.pdbx_seq_one_letter_code
_entity_poly.pdbx_strand_id
1 'polypeptide(L)' 'MRYAQGSGLTAERRAFHERLRLEAAGWFVAGQDNAVIARDLRVSICSVQ' A
#
# COMPACT_ATOMS: atom_id res chain seq x y z
N MET A 1 -3.54 5.11 29.41
CA MET A 1 -3.64 4.41 28.10
C MET A 1 -2.54 4.94 27.19
N ARG A 2 -1.52 4.13 26.90
CA ARG A 2 -0.22 4.54 26.34
C ARG A 2 -0.17 4.47 24.81
N TYR A 3 -1.08 5.17 24.13
CA TYR A 3 -1.03 5.39 22.68
C TYR A 3 -1.64 6.75 22.33
N ALA A 4 -1.11 7.84 22.91
CA ALA A 4 -1.57 9.19 22.59
C ALA A 4 -0.72 9.85 21.50
N GLN A 5 0.08 9.10 20.76
CA GLN A 5 0.97 9.62 19.72
C GLN A 5 0.63 8.84 18.48
N GLY A 6 -0.15 9.49 17.61
CA GLY A 6 -0.55 8.97 16.31
C GLY A 6 0.63 8.25 15.68
N SER A 7 0.35 7.02 15.22
CA SER A 7 1.32 6.13 14.60
C SER A 7 2.33 6.95 13.79
N GLY A 8 3.63 6.81 14.08
CA GLY A 8 4.74 7.61 13.53
C GLY A 8 4.95 7.52 12.02
N LEU A 9 3.89 7.21 11.27
CA LEU A 9 3.73 7.43 9.85
C LEU A 9 3.37 8.90 9.66
N THR A 10 4.34 9.70 9.26
CA THR A 10 4.12 11.04 8.71
C THR A 10 2.95 11.01 7.71
N ALA A 11 2.16 12.08 7.65
CA ALA A 11 1.00 12.18 6.75
C ALA A 11 1.35 11.81 5.30
N GLU A 12 2.58 12.11 4.88
CA GLU A 12 3.16 11.72 3.60
C GLU A 12 3.19 10.21 3.37
N ARG A 13 3.55 9.42 4.38
CA ARG A 13 3.62 7.97 4.28
C ARG A 13 2.23 7.35 4.24
N ARG A 14 1.26 7.94 4.94
CA ARG A 14 -0.16 7.56 4.82
C ARG A 14 -0.70 7.84 3.41
N ALA A 15 -0.43 9.04 2.88
CA ALA A 15 -0.85 9.41 1.52
C ALA A 15 -0.14 8.59 0.44
N PHE A 16 1.09 8.13 0.68
CA PHE A 16 1.78 7.19 -0.21
C PHE A 16 1.07 5.84 -0.24
N HIS A 17 0.75 5.26 0.92
CA HIS A 17 0.03 3.98 0.99
C HIS A 17 -1.39 4.06 0.43
N GLU A 18 -2.08 5.19 0.60
CA GLU A 18 -3.42 5.38 0.05
C GLU A 18 -3.38 5.41 -1.48
N ARG A 19 -2.40 6.13 -2.06
CA ARG A 19 -2.16 6.11 -3.51
C ARG A 19 -1.82 4.70 -4.00
N LEU A 20 -0.92 4.01 -3.32
CA LEU A 20 -0.55 2.63 -3.64
C LEU A 20 -1.77 1.69 -3.64
N ARG A 21 -2.66 1.86 -2.66
CA ARG A 21 -3.87 1.04 -2.52
C ARG A 21 -4.87 1.29 -3.65
N LEU A 22 -5.06 2.54 -4.04
CA LEU A 22 -5.93 2.90 -5.17
C LEU A 22 -5.37 2.39 -6.49
N GLU A 23 -4.06 2.50 -6.68
CA GLU A 23 -3.40 2.00 -7.88
C GLU A 23 -3.54 0.48 -7.95
N ALA A 24 -3.14 -0.24 -6.90
CA ALA A 24 -3.27 -1.70 -6.83
C ALA A 24 -4.72 -2.21 -6.99
N ALA A 25 -5.73 -1.45 -6.52
CA ALA A 25 -7.14 -1.83 -6.65
C ALA A 25 -7.56 -2.08 -8.11
N GLY A 26 -7.07 -1.28 -9.06
CA GLY A 26 -7.37 -1.49 -10.48
C GLY A 26 -6.79 -2.81 -11.02
N TRP A 27 -5.62 -3.20 -10.53
CA TRP A 27 -4.92 -4.40 -10.97
C TRP A 27 -5.52 -5.66 -10.35
N PHE A 28 -5.98 -5.58 -9.10
CA PHE A 28 -6.73 -6.67 -8.46
C PHE A 28 -8.05 -6.95 -9.20
N VAL A 29 -8.77 -5.91 -9.63
CA VAL A 29 -10.00 -6.07 -10.43
C VAL A 29 -9.68 -6.71 -11.79
N ALA A 30 -8.54 -6.38 -12.38
CA ALA A 30 -8.04 -7.01 -13.60
C ALA A 30 -7.49 -8.44 -13.39
N GLY A 31 -7.50 -8.97 -12.15
CA GLY A 31 -7.04 -10.32 -11.82
C GLY A 31 -5.52 -10.51 -11.93
N GLN A 32 -4.74 -9.44 -11.80
CA GLN A 32 -3.28 -9.51 -11.88
C GLN A 32 -2.68 -10.12 -10.60
N ASP A 33 -1.59 -10.88 -10.76
CA ASP A 33 -0.88 -11.50 -9.64
C ASP A 33 -0.20 -10.45 -8.74
N ASN A 34 -0.26 -10.67 -7.42
CA ASN A 34 0.36 -9.81 -6.42
C ASN A 34 1.86 -9.62 -6.68
N ALA A 35 2.55 -10.62 -7.23
CA ALA A 35 3.97 -10.52 -7.58
C ALA A 35 4.22 -9.52 -8.74
N VAL A 36 3.31 -9.45 -9.71
CA VAL A 36 3.37 -8.52 -10.83
C VAL A 36 3.10 -7.10 -10.33
N ILE A 37 2.04 -6.92 -9.54
CA ILE A 37 1.65 -5.63 -8.96
C ILE A 37 2.78 -5.10 -8.05
N ALA A 38 3.36 -5.95 -7.20
CA ALA A 38 4.48 -5.59 -6.34
C ALA A 38 5.71 -5.14 -7.13
N ARG A 39 6.04 -5.85 -8.22
CA ARG A 39 7.17 -5.50 -9.08
C ARG A 39 6.95 -4.16 -9.79
N ASP A 40 5.76 -3.93 -10.33
CA ASP A 40 5.43 -2.72 -11.08
C ASP A 40 5.39 -1.48 -10.17
N LEU A 41 4.74 -1.62 -9.00
CA LEU A 41 4.67 -0.56 -7.99
C LEU A 41 5.97 -0.41 -7.17
N ARG A 42 6.98 -1.26 -7.41
CA ARG A 42 8.26 -1.32 -6.66
C ARG A 42 8.09 -1.43 -5.15
N VAL A 43 7.10 -2.22 -4.73
CA VAL A 43 6.81 -2.51 -3.33
C VAL A 43 7.03 -3.98 -3.02
N SER A 44 7.09 -4.30 -1.73
CA SER A 44 7.08 -5.71 -1.29
C SER A 44 5.71 -6.33 -1.51
N ILE A 45 5.67 -7.64 -1.75
CA ILE A 45 4.43 -8.42 -1.86
C ILE A 45 3.54 -8.23 -0.61
N CYS A 46 4.13 -8.07 0.58
CA CYS A 46 3.37 -7.81 1.81
C CYS A 46 2.56 -6.50 1.79
N SER A 47 2.87 -5.54 0.89
CA SER A 47 2.06 -4.32 0.74
C SER A 47 0.83 -4.50 -0.16
N VAL A 48 0.79 -5.59 -0.93
CA VAL A 48 -0.28 -5.90 -1.91
C VAL A 48 -0.92 -7.26 -1.63
N GLN A 49 -0.65 -7.86 -0.47
CA GLN A 49 -1.30 -9.08 0.03
C GLN A 49 -2.48 -8.73 0.94
#